data_AF-A0A940WU36-F1
#
_entry.id   AF-A0A940WU36-F1
#
_cell.length_a   1.000
_cell.length_b   1.000
_cell.length_c   1.000
_cell.angle_alpha   90.00
_cell.angle_beta   90.00
_cell.angle_gamma   90.00
#
_symmetry.space_group_name_H-M   'P 1'
#
loop_
_entity.id
_entity.type
_entity.pdbx_description
1 polymer ?
#
loop_
_entity_poly.entity_id
_entity_poly.type
_entity_poly.pdbx_seq_one_letter_code
_entity_poly.pdbx_strand_id
1 'polypeptide(L)' 'MNKQAVTYVSLGIIIILISTPLGYNLVNIVYRNKNLTGEYVPILNGFIHSLMLIGILVFSIGIVTFVKDKK' A
#
# COMPACT_ATOMS: atom_id res chain seq x y z
N MET A 1 20.44 7.73 11.09
CA MET A 1 19.73 7.11 9.95
C MET A 1 19.38 8.23 9.00
N ASN A 2 19.72 8.13 7.72
CA ASN A 2 19.40 9.16 6.73
C ASN A 2 17.90 9.54 6.84
N LYS A 3 17.60 10.84 6.96
CA LYS A 3 16.24 11.35 7.13
C LYS A 3 15.33 10.87 5.99
N GLN A 4 15.84 10.77 4.77
CA GLN A 4 15.10 10.26 3.61
C GLN A 4 14.76 8.78 3.78
N ALA A 5 15.71 7.96 4.20
CA ALA A 5 15.49 6.53 4.43
C ALA A 5 14.42 6.30 5.52
N VAL A 6 14.47 7.07 6.61
CA VAL A 6 13.46 7.02 7.68
C VAL A 6 12.08 7.36 7.12
N THR A 7 11.97 8.42 6.33
CA THR A 7 10.71 8.84 5.71
C THR A 7 10.11 7.75 4.83
N TYR A 8 10.89 7.14 3.94
CA TYR A 8 10.40 6.08 3.05
C TYR A 8 9.98 4.82 3.80
N VAL A 9 10.76 4.39 4.80
CA VAL A 9 10.40 3.24 5.65
C VAL A 9 9.08 3.50 6.38
N SER A 10 8.94 4.66 7.02
CA SER A 10 7.72 5.03 7.74
C SER A 10 6.52 5.14 6.81
N LEU A 11 6.66 5.77 5.65
CA LEU A 11 5.59 5.86 4.65
C LEU A 11 5.16 4.50 4.13
N GLY A 12 6.11 3.61 3.83
CA GLY A 12 5.79 2.25 3.38
C GLY A 12 4.98 1.47 4.42
N ILE A 13 5.37 1.55 5.69
CA ILE A 13 4.63 0.92 6.80
C ILE A 13 3.22 1.52 6.91
N ILE A 14 3.09 2.85 6.87
CA ILE A 14 1.79 3.52 6.96
C ILE A 14 0.87 3.05 5.83
N ILE A 15 1.36 3.01 4.58
CA ILE A 15 0.60 2.55 3.40
C ILE A 15 0.09 1.11 3.61
N ILE A 16 0.93 0.21 4.12
CA ILE A 16 0.53 -1.17 4.38
C ILE A 16 -0.56 -1.22 5.46
N LEU A 17 -0.42 -0.47 6.55
CA LEU A 17 -1.40 -0.47 7.65
C LEU A 17 -2.77 0.07 7.23
N ILE A 18 -2.80 1.10 6.37
CA ILE A 18 -4.05 1.69 5.89
C ILE A 18 -4.59 1.01 4.61
N SER A 19 -3.89 0.02 4.05
CA SER A 19 -4.26 -0.63 2.79
C SER A 19 -5.66 -1.27 2.84
N THR A 20 -6.00 -1.92 3.95
CA THR A 20 -7.32 -2.54 4.16
C THR A 20 -8.45 -1.52 4.15
N PRO A 21 -8.50 -0.51 5.04
CA PRO A 21 -9.58 0.48 5.01
C PRO A 21 -9.62 1.29 3.70
N LEU A 22 -8.46 1.57 3.09
CA LEU A 22 -8.43 2.20 1.76
C LEU A 22 -9.02 1.30 0.68
N GLY A 23 -8.73 0.00 0.70
CA GLY A 23 -9.28 -0.97 -0.25
C GLY A 23 -10.81 -0.98 -0.23
N TYR A 24 -11.41 -1.03 0.96
CA TYR A 24 -12.86 -0.95 1.13
C TYR A 24 -13.44 0.36 0.55
N ASN A 25 -12.81 1.50 0.87
CA ASN A 25 -13.25 2.80 0.37
C ASN A 25 -13.13 2.91 -1.16
N LEU A 26 -12.02 2.45 -1.74
CA LEU A 26 -11.79 2.49 -3.18
C LEU A 26 -12.80 1.64 -3.94
N VAL A 27 -13.08 0.41 -3.48
CA VAL A 27 -14.12 -0.42 -4.10
C VAL A 27 -15.47 0.26 -4.06
N ASN A 28 -15.84 0.86 -2.92
CA ASN A 28 -17.12 1.54 -2.77
C ASN A 28 -17.25 2.80 -3.66
N ILE A 29 -16.13 3.49 -3.93
CA ILE A 29 -16.09 4.64 -4.84
C ILE A 29 -16.15 4.20 -6.30
N VAL A 30 -15.28 3.26 -6.71
CA VAL A 30 -15.12 2.85 -8.12
C VAL A 30 -16.33 2.05 -8.60
N TYR A 31 -16.84 1.15 -7.77
CA TYR A 31 -17.97 0.27 -8.10
C TYR A 31 -19.27 0.72 -7.45
N ARG A 32 -19.40 2.03 -7.20
CA ARG A 32 -20.62 2.60 -6.62
C ARG A 32 -21.84 2.21 -7.45
N ASN A 33 -22.90 1.78 -6.78
CA ASN A 33 -24.17 1.33 -7.39
C ASN A 33 -24.05 0.12 -8.35
N LYS A 34 -22.97 -0.66 -8.29
CA LYS A 34 -22.82 -1.93 -9.02
C LYS A 34 -23.16 -3.11 -8.12
N ASN A 35 -23.86 -4.11 -8.66
CA ASN A 35 -24.04 -5.39 -7.99
C ASN A 35 -22.78 -6.24 -8.17
N LEU A 36 -22.01 -6.44 -7.10
CA LEU A 36 -20.77 -7.22 -7.08
C LEU A 36 -20.94 -8.59 -6.44
N THR A 37 -22.17 -9.12 -6.40
CA THR A 37 -22.43 -10.45 -5.83
C THR A 37 -21.55 -11.50 -6.50
N GLY A 38 -20.73 -12.20 -5.70
CA GLY A 38 -19.78 -13.20 -6.19
C GLY A 38 -18.40 -12.66 -6.63
N GLU A 39 -18.29 -11.36 -6.95
CA GLU A 39 -17.03 -10.74 -7.43
C GLU A 39 -16.41 -9.75 -6.44
N TYR A 40 -17.16 -9.35 -5.40
CA TYR A 40 -16.73 -8.34 -4.43
C TYR A 40 -15.41 -8.71 -3.73
N VAL A 41 -15.28 -9.96 -3.25
CA VAL A 41 -14.11 -10.41 -2.48
C VAL A 41 -12.83 -10.41 -3.33
N PRO A 42 -12.81 -11.00 -4.55
CA PRO A 42 -11.67 -10.90 -5.45
C PRO A 42 -11.26 -9.45 -5.75
N ILE A 43 -12.23 -8.58 -6.04
CA ILE A 43 -11.97 -7.16 -6.38
C ILE A 43 -11.37 -6.44 -5.17
N LEU A 44 -11.97 -6.59 -3.99
CA LEU A 44 -11.46 -6.01 -2.75
C LEU A 44 -10.04 -6.48 -2.45
N ASN A 45 -9.77 -7.78 -2.56
CA ASN A 45 -8.43 -8.31 -2.40
C ASN A 45 -7.47 -7.71 -3.43
N GLY A 46 -7.89 -7.54 -4.69
CA GLY A 46 -7.10 -6.87 -5.72
C GLY A 46 -6.65 -5.47 -5.31
N PHE A 47 -7.57 -4.64 -4.79
CA PHE A 47 -7.24 -3.31 -4.28
C PHE A 47 -6.29 -3.36 -3.09
N ILE A 48 -6.59 -4.19 -2.08
CA ILE A 48 -5.78 -4.28 -0.85
C ILE A 48 -4.35 -4.73 -1.20
N HIS A 49 -4.20 -5.82 -1.96
CA HIS A 49 -2.88 -6.34 -2.33
C HIS A 49 -2.09 -5.37 -3.20
N SER A 50 -2.75 -4.63 -4.09
CA SER A 50 -2.10 -3.59 -4.88
C SER A 50 -1.56 -2.45 -4.01
N LEU A 51 -2.34 -2.00 -3.01
CA LEU A 51 -1.88 -0.99 -2.04
C LEU A 51 -0.75 -1.52 -1.16
N MET A 52 -0.83 -2.77 -0.70
CA MET A 52 0.25 -3.42 0.04
C MET A 52 1.53 -3.52 -0.79
N LEU A 53 1.43 -3.87 -2.08
CA LEU A 53 2.57 -3.90 -3.00
C LEU A 53 3.22 -2.53 -3.12
N ILE A 54 2.44 -1.47 -3.29
CA ILE A 54 2.96 -0.09 -3.29
C ILE A 54 3.70 0.21 -1.98
N GLY A 55 3.12 -0.14 -0.84
CA GLY A 55 3.76 0.04 0.47
C GLY A 55 5.08 -0.72 0.61
N ILE A 56 5.15 -1.96 0.11
CA ILE A 56 6.39 -2.79 0.09
C ILE A 56 7.45 -2.15 -0.80
N LEU A 57 7.07 -1.63 -1.98
CA LEU A 57 7.99 -0.94 -2.88
C LEU A 57 8.56 0.33 -2.25
N VAL A 58 7.72 1.15 -1.63
CA VAL A 58 8.13 2.37 -0.91
C VAL A 58 9.06 2.02 0.26
N PHE A 59 8.71 1.00 1.04
CA PHE A 59 9.57 0.50 2.13
C PHE A 59 10.93 0.05 1.60
N SER A 60 10.96 -0.70 0.50
CA SER A 60 12.19 -1.21 -0.13
C SER A 60 13.11 -0.08 -0.60
N ILE A 61 12.55 1.01 -1.16
CA ILE A 61 13.32 2.22 -1.50
C ILE A 61 14.00 2.80 -0.26
N GLY A 62 13.31 2.84 0.89
CA GLY A 62 13.87 3.28 2.15
C GLY A 62 15.05 2.43 2.62
N ILE A 63 14.92 1.11 2.53
CA ILE A 63 16.00 0.17 2.86
C ILE A 63 17.20 0.35 1.91
N VAL A 64 16.97 0.43 0.60
CA VAL A 64 18.05 0.65 -0.38
C VAL A 64 18.78 1.97 -0.12
N THR A 65 18.03 3.03 0.19
CA THR A 65 18.61 4.35 0.53
C THR A 65 19.46 4.27 1.79
N PHE A 66 19.00 3.56 2.82
CA PHE A 66 19.77 3.34 4.05
C PHE A 66 21.07 2.57 3.80
N VAL A 67 21.01 1.50 2.99
CA VAL A 67 22.20 0.69 2.66
C VAL A 67 23.22 1.51 1.86
N LYS A 68 22.75 2.34 0.91
CA LYS A 68 23.62 3.24 0.14
C LYS A 68 24.31 4.29 1.01
N ASP A 69 23.61 4.83 2.01
CA ASP A 69 24.16 5.84 2.94
C ASP A 69 25.25 5.29 3.86
N LYS A 70 25.22 3.98 4.12
CA LYS A 70 26.21 3.27 4.94
C LYS A 70 27.44 2.78 4.17
N LYS A 71 27.40 2.82 2.84
CA LYS A 71 28.45 2.33 1.96
C LYS A 71 29.32 3.48 1.48
#